data_AF-A0A7Y9WDA0-F1
#
_entry.id   AF-A0A7Y9WDA0-F1
#
_cell.length_a   1.000
_cell.length_b   1.000
_cell.length_c   1.000
_cell.angle_alpha   90.00
_cell.angle_beta   90.00
_cell.angle_gamma   90.00
#
_symmetry.space_group_name_H-M   'P 1'
#
loop_
_entity.id
_entity.type
_entity.pdbx_description
1 polymer ?
#
loop_
_entity_poly.entity_id
_entity_poly.type
_entity_poly.pdbx_seq_one_letter_code
_entity_poly.pdbx_strand_id
1 'polypeptide(L)'
;MTRSRHIRSRWRLSVFDVCTIHHIRLKDDLAEPVMTKGYGQENRYFVTEVTDEQLWAGAVCPMPGERRHVERLWSGFERSIVESDIRGAFKHLTCILFLEALLDALATTSREFEDVPLGIPRSTELAKLVEGYRFPLSATLDGIGNFLDQITEPTHRIVVLARLRRMLIDESHRPTCLSNVPIADLRRRFLLGAQKNATTSPHALLYPSQARAAGYVTFQRAVSLIGCAPRLLKQLIDSNICQGASVAQYGGRRHIFLPQHTVEECSKWYASIATFEQVMKELGIDRRGLLALLSARLLRPIAVHMPTFFQRSDLTDLCRRLEDVARPFPTKAAHLHPLLGEWIPSSGRYRPASLKVLTEAFSGKFPVFRQMESSGLSTYFVDHTALERVRRLRKGDIARHRHQEYSSRQPSLLPE
;
A
#
# COMPACT_ATOMS: atom_id res chain seq x y z
N MET A 1 -34.02 -4.87 36.40
CA MET A 1 -34.06 -4.09 35.13
C MET A 1 -32.72 -4.22 34.44
N THR A 2 -32.76 -4.61 33.18
CA THR A 2 -31.71 -5.21 32.35
C THR A 2 -30.64 -4.20 31.90
N ARG A 3 -29.50 -4.16 32.60
CA ARG A 3 -28.27 -3.49 32.13
C ARG A 3 -27.33 -4.39 31.32
N SER A 4 -27.69 -5.66 31.09
CA SER A 4 -26.79 -6.71 30.56
C SER A 4 -26.78 -6.92 29.03
N ARG A 5 -27.37 -6.05 28.21
CA ARG A 5 -27.44 -6.26 26.74
C ARG A 5 -26.38 -5.55 25.90
N HIS A 6 -25.42 -4.85 26.49
CA HIS A 6 -24.56 -3.90 25.77
C HIS A 6 -23.13 -4.33 25.41
N ILE A 7 -22.63 -5.45 25.94
CA ILE A 7 -21.27 -5.91 25.56
C ILE A 7 -21.32 -6.79 24.30
N ARG A 8 -22.36 -7.63 24.15
CA ARG A 8 -22.43 -8.71 23.14
C ARG A 8 -22.76 -8.30 21.70
N SER A 9 -23.37 -7.13 21.45
CA SER A 9 -23.79 -6.68 20.10
C SER A 9 -22.88 -5.62 19.48
N ARG A 10 -21.74 -5.35 20.13
CA ARG A 10 -20.96 -4.12 20.03
C ARG A 10 -19.49 -4.52 20.22
N TRP A 11 -18.63 -4.73 19.23
CA TRP A 11 -18.39 -3.93 18.04
C TRP A 11 -17.48 -4.75 17.11
N ARG A 12 -17.86 -4.89 15.84
CA ARG A 12 -17.08 -5.60 14.79
C ARG A 12 -15.93 -4.74 14.24
N LEU A 13 -15.17 -4.09 15.12
CA LEU A 13 -14.16 -3.10 14.75
C LEU A 13 -12.80 -3.54 15.29
N SER A 14 -11.91 -3.96 14.40
CA SER A 14 -10.57 -4.46 14.72
C SER A 14 -9.60 -3.43 15.33
N VAL A 15 -10.07 -2.21 15.55
CA VAL A 15 -9.29 -1.09 16.12
C VAL A 15 -9.83 -0.63 17.47
N PHE A 16 -10.89 -1.29 17.95
CA PHE A 16 -11.53 -0.96 19.22
C PHE A 16 -11.13 -2.00 20.27
N ASP A 17 -10.02 -1.74 20.96
CA ASP A 17 -9.35 -2.76 21.78
C ASP A 17 -9.77 -2.72 23.27
N VAL A 18 -10.42 -1.62 23.71
CA VAL A 18 -10.79 -1.40 25.12
C VAL A 18 -12.20 -0.83 25.20
N CYS A 19 -13.05 -1.42 26.05
CA CYS A 19 -14.37 -0.87 26.31
C CYS A 19 -14.29 0.31 27.29
N THR A 20 -14.79 1.50 26.92
CA THR A 20 -14.72 2.69 27.80
C THR A 20 -15.82 2.73 28.86
N ILE A 21 -16.90 1.95 28.73
CA ILE A 21 -17.90 1.78 29.80
C ILE A 21 -17.39 0.86 30.93
N HIS A 22 -16.76 -0.26 30.58
CA HIS A 22 -16.37 -1.30 31.54
C HIS A 22 -14.89 -1.24 31.93
N HIS A 23 -14.08 -0.46 31.20
CA HIS A 23 -12.63 -0.33 31.40
C HIS A 23 -11.90 -1.67 31.40
N ILE A 24 -12.24 -2.54 30.46
CA ILE A 24 -11.60 -3.83 30.25
C ILE A 24 -11.07 -3.91 28.82
N ARG A 25 -9.92 -4.57 28.64
CA ARG A 25 -9.45 -4.95 27.30
C ARG A 25 -10.38 -6.01 26.73
N LEU A 26 -10.76 -5.84 25.47
CA LEU A 26 -11.49 -6.85 24.72
C LEU A 26 -10.51 -7.98 24.36
N LYS A 27 -10.97 -9.22 24.42
CA LYS A 27 -10.09 -10.37 24.27
C LYS A 27 -9.81 -10.67 22.79
N ASP A 28 -8.54 -10.93 22.47
CA ASP A 28 -8.08 -11.28 21.11
C ASP A 28 -8.35 -12.76 20.74
N ASP A 29 -8.73 -13.60 21.72
CA ASP A 29 -9.06 -15.04 21.53
C ASP A 29 -10.50 -15.27 21.03
N LEU A 30 -11.30 -14.20 20.98
CA LEU A 30 -12.65 -14.20 20.41
C LEU A 30 -12.55 -13.88 18.92
N ALA A 31 -12.64 -14.91 18.07
CA ALA A 31 -12.45 -14.77 16.63
C ALA A 31 -13.79 -14.76 15.89
N GLU A 32 -14.02 -13.73 15.07
CA GLU A 32 -15.16 -13.70 14.15
C GLU A 32 -14.77 -14.43 12.85
N PRO A 33 -15.64 -15.30 12.30
CA PRO A 33 -15.33 -16.09 11.12
C PRO A 33 -14.86 -15.31 9.88
N VAL A 34 -15.31 -14.06 9.78
CA VAL A 34 -15.18 -13.24 8.56
C VAL A 34 -14.08 -12.17 8.68
N MET A 35 -13.69 -11.79 9.90
CA MET A 35 -12.83 -10.62 10.15
C MET A 35 -11.44 -10.98 10.66
N THR A 36 -11.21 -12.23 11.12
CA THR A 36 -9.95 -12.60 11.76
C THR A 36 -9.10 -13.52 10.86
N LYS A 37 -7.88 -13.09 10.49
CA LYS A 37 -6.86 -13.99 9.90
C LYS A 37 -6.58 -15.13 10.88
N GLY A 38 -6.57 -16.38 10.40
CA GLY A 38 -6.39 -17.57 11.25
C GLY A 38 -7.69 -18.13 11.84
N TYR A 39 -8.83 -17.94 11.15
CA TYR A 39 -10.16 -18.48 11.50
C TYR A 39 -10.17 -19.99 11.87
N GLY A 40 -9.24 -20.78 11.33
CA GLY A 40 -9.11 -22.22 11.62
C GLY A 40 -8.03 -22.62 12.63
N GLN A 41 -7.46 -21.69 13.41
CA GLN A 41 -6.43 -22.03 14.40
C GLN A 41 -7.06 -22.61 15.69
N GLU A 42 -6.40 -23.63 16.26
CA GLU A 42 -6.79 -24.24 17.54
C GLU A 42 -6.77 -23.18 18.68
N ASN A 43 -7.70 -23.29 19.64
CA ASN A 43 -7.90 -22.39 20.80
C ASN A 43 -8.60 -21.04 20.56
N ARG A 44 -9.33 -20.85 19.46
CA ARG A 44 -10.18 -19.65 19.25
C ARG A 44 -11.65 -19.94 19.50
N TYR A 45 -12.31 -19.06 20.25
CA TYR A 45 -13.74 -19.20 20.57
C TYR A 45 -14.60 -18.42 19.56
N PHE A 46 -15.64 -19.06 19.04
CA PHE A 46 -16.52 -18.49 18.02
C PHE A 46 -17.56 -17.53 18.63
N VAL A 47 -17.69 -16.35 18.04
CA VAL A 47 -18.43 -15.20 18.59
C VAL A 47 -19.97 -15.35 18.52
N THR A 48 -20.51 -16.42 17.94
CA THR A 48 -21.98 -16.55 17.78
C THR A 48 -22.72 -16.63 19.11
N GLU A 49 -22.11 -17.16 20.19
CA GLU A 49 -22.66 -17.14 21.56
C GLU A 49 -21.53 -17.16 22.62
N VAL A 50 -21.19 -16.02 23.24
CA VAL A 50 -20.10 -15.92 24.26
C VAL A 50 -20.68 -15.49 25.61
N THR A 51 -20.70 -16.31 26.66
CA THR A 51 -21.32 -15.93 27.96
C THR A 51 -20.59 -14.78 28.67
N ASP A 52 -21.25 -14.12 29.62
CA ASP A 52 -20.62 -13.04 30.39
C ASP A 52 -19.37 -13.57 31.11
N GLU A 53 -19.45 -14.76 31.72
CA GLU A 53 -18.31 -15.42 32.38
C GLU A 53 -17.13 -15.65 31.43
N GLN A 54 -17.40 -15.97 30.16
CA GLN A 54 -16.36 -16.15 29.13
C GLN A 54 -15.73 -14.83 28.66
N LEU A 55 -16.50 -13.73 28.70
CA LEU A 55 -15.99 -12.37 28.47
C LEU A 55 -15.11 -11.89 29.62
N TRP A 56 -15.46 -12.23 30.87
CA TRP A 56 -14.70 -11.84 32.07
C TRP A 56 -13.48 -12.71 32.32
N ALA A 57 -13.51 -14.00 31.94
CA ALA A 57 -12.41 -14.94 32.16
C ALA A 57 -11.15 -14.52 31.40
N GLY A 58 -10.12 -14.09 32.14
CA GLY A 58 -8.84 -13.66 31.58
C GLY A 58 -8.84 -12.23 31.02
N ALA A 59 -9.90 -11.44 31.26
CA ALA A 59 -9.92 -10.03 30.89
C ALA A 59 -8.86 -9.26 31.68
N VAL A 60 -8.09 -8.42 30.99
CA VAL A 60 -7.01 -7.61 31.59
C VAL A 60 -7.45 -6.15 31.67
N CYS A 61 -7.16 -5.51 32.80
CA CYS A 61 -7.36 -4.08 32.96
C CYS A 61 -6.39 -3.31 32.03
N PRO A 62 -6.87 -2.35 31.22
CA PRO A 62 -6.00 -1.51 30.41
C PRO A 62 -5.09 -0.67 31.30
N MET A 63 -3.90 -0.34 30.80
CA MET A 63 -2.99 0.55 31.52
C MET A 63 -3.62 1.96 31.65
N PRO A 64 -3.31 2.76 32.69
CA PRO A 64 -3.92 4.07 32.87
C PRO A 64 -3.77 5.01 31.66
N GLY A 65 -2.62 5.01 30.98
CA GLY A 65 -2.41 5.80 29.76
C GLY A 65 -3.25 5.33 28.58
N GLU A 66 -3.33 4.00 28.38
CA GLU A 66 -4.19 3.36 27.39
C GLU A 66 -5.67 3.67 27.63
N ARG A 67 -6.13 3.56 28.89
CA ARG A 67 -7.49 3.92 29.28
C ARG A 67 -7.82 5.36 28.92
N ARG A 68 -6.96 6.32 29.29
CA ARG A 68 -7.15 7.74 28.96
C ARG A 68 -7.20 8.00 27.46
N HIS A 69 -6.36 7.32 26.70
CA HIS A 69 -6.33 7.42 25.23
C HIS A 69 -7.66 6.96 24.62
N VAL A 70 -8.13 5.76 25.01
CA VAL A 70 -9.37 5.19 24.48
C VAL A 70 -10.58 6.01 24.94
N GLU A 71 -10.65 6.41 26.21
CA GLU A 71 -11.73 7.28 26.70
C GLU A 71 -11.81 8.60 25.91
N ARG A 72 -10.66 9.21 25.58
CA ARG A 72 -10.61 10.46 24.82
C ARG A 72 -11.17 10.33 23.41
N LEU A 73 -10.99 9.17 22.76
CA LEU A 73 -11.45 8.92 21.40
C LEU A 73 -12.86 8.34 21.33
N TRP A 74 -13.13 7.31 22.14
CA TRP A 74 -14.28 6.42 21.97
C TRP A 74 -15.48 6.73 22.88
N SER A 75 -15.30 7.49 23.97
CA SER A 75 -16.39 7.75 24.92
C SER A 75 -17.59 8.48 24.29
N GLY A 76 -17.34 9.40 23.36
CA GLY A 76 -18.40 10.11 22.63
C GLY A 76 -19.23 9.17 21.74
N PHE A 77 -18.56 8.25 21.06
CA PHE A 77 -19.20 7.21 20.26
C PHE A 77 -20.05 6.27 21.12
N GLU A 78 -19.48 5.75 22.21
CA GLU A 78 -20.20 4.84 23.11
C GLU A 78 -21.42 5.52 23.73
N ARG A 79 -21.30 6.79 24.13
CA ARG A 79 -22.42 7.58 24.66
C ARG A 79 -23.53 7.75 23.63
N SER A 80 -23.22 8.20 22.41
CA SER A 80 -24.21 8.34 21.33
C SER A 80 -24.96 7.02 21.09
N ILE A 81 -24.27 5.90 21.22
CA ILE A 81 -24.83 4.58 20.99
C ILE A 81 -25.71 4.11 22.16
N VAL A 82 -25.38 4.44 23.41
CA VAL A 82 -26.25 4.21 24.58
C VAL A 82 -27.51 5.07 24.49
N GLU A 83 -27.37 6.31 24.05
CA GLU A 83 -28.46 7.28 23.87
C GLU A 83 -29.30 7.01 22.60
N SER A 84 -28.96 5.98 21.83
CA SER A 84 -29.61 5.65 20.54
C SER A 84 -29.52 6.75 19.47
N ASP A 85 -28.56 7.68 19.60
CA ASP A 85 -28.17 8.65 18.57
C ASP A 85 -27.25 8.01 17.53
N ILE A 86 -27.87 7.32 16.56
CA ILE A 86 -27.16 6.62 15.47
C ILE A 86 -26.35 7.59 14.60
N ARG A 87 -26.86 8.82 14.38
CA ARG A 87 -26.19 9.81 13.52
C ARG A 87 -24.94 10.36 14.19
N GLY A 88 -25.04 10.72 15.47
CA GLY A 88 -23.88 11.12 16.28
C GLY A 88 -22.86 10.00 16.36
N ALA A 89 -23.30 8.75 16.58
CA ALA A 89 -22.41 7.60 16.61
C ALA A 89 -21.62 7.43 15.31
N PHE A 90 -22.28 7.51 14.15
CA PHE A 90 -21.61 7.38 12.86
C PHE A 90 -20.58 8.49 12.61
N LYS A 91 -20.90 9.73 13.03
CA LYS A 91 -19.98 10.87 12.93
C LYS A 91 -18.74 10.67 13.80
N HIS A 92 -18.91 10.24 15.06
CA HIS A 92 -17.79 9.94 15.95
C HIS A 92 -16.95 8.79 15.39
N LEU A 93 -17.57 7.68 14.99
CA LEU A 93 -16.88 6.52 14.45
C LEU A 93 -16.00 6.89 13.25
N THR A 94 -16.54 7.67 12.32
CA THR A 94 -15.79 8.13 11.14
C THR A 94 -14.55 8.93 11.53
N CYS A 95 -14.66 9.85 12.49
CA CYS A 95 -13.53 10.65 12.96
C CYS A 95 -12.51 9.82 13.75
N ILE A 96 -12.97 8.86 14.55
CA ILE A 96 -12.11 7.94 15.31
C ILE A 96 -11.28 7.09 14.36
N LEU A 97 -11.92 6.40 13.40
CA LEU A 97 -11.23 5.56 12.43
C LEU A 97 -10.19 6.34 11.63
N PHE A 98 -10.50 7.60 11.29
CA PHE A 98 -9.57 8.49 10.62
C PHE A 98 -8.33 8.80 11.49
N LEU A 99 -8.52 9.17 12.76
CA LEU A 99 -7.43 9.47 13.69
C LEU A 99 -6.57 8.24 14.00
N GLU A 100 -7.20 7.10 14.29
CA GLU A 100 -6.54 5.81 14.51
C GLU A 100 -5.64 5.44 13.34
N ALA A 101 -6.13 5.60 12.11
CA ALA A 101 -5.37 5.32 10.89
C ALA A 101 -4.20 6.29 10.63
N LEU A 102 -4.24 7.51 11.17
CA LEU A 102 -3.09 8.44 11.15
C LEU A 102 -2.09 8.11 12.25
N LEU A 103 -2.56 7.79 13.45
CA LEU A 103 -1.72 7.40 14.59
C LEU A 103 -0.98 6.09 14.32
N ASP A 104 -1.62 5.11 13.68
CA ASP A 104 -0.95 3.88 13.21
C ASP A 104 0.22 4.19 12.27
N ALA A 105 0.02 5.10 11.32
CA ALA A 105 1.07 5.47 10.39
C ALA A 105 2.26 6.11 11.13
N LEU A 106 1.99 6.98 12.10
CA LEU A 106 3.02 7.56 12.97
C LEU A 106 3.75 6.49 13.78
N ALA A 107 3.01 5.59 14.43
CA ALA A 107 3.57 4.51 15.25
C ALA A 107 4.46 3.56 14.43
N THR A 108 4.08 3.23 13.19
CA THR A 108 4.94 2.41 12.31
C THR A 108 6.27 3.05 12.00
N THR A 109 6.35 4.38 11.98
CA THR A 109 7.60 5.10 11.70
C THR A 109 8.48 5.17 12.94
N SER A 110 7.90 5.34 14.12
CA SER A 110 8.65 5.34 15.39
C SER A 110 9.28 3.97 15.70
N ARG A 111 8.64 2.86 15.29
CA ARG A 111 9.18 1.50 15.41
C ARG A 111 10.46 1.24 14.61
N GLU A 112 10.75 2.03 13.57
CA GLU A 112 12.01 1.89 12.81
C GLU A 112 13.22 2.45 13.59
N PHE A 113 12.99 3.18 14.69
CA PHE A 113 14.05 3.83 15.48
C PHE A 113 14.20 3.29 16.90
N GLU A 114 13.22 2.52 17.41
CA GLU A 114 13.25 1.96 18.76
C GLU A 114 13.01 0.45 18.73
N ASP A 115 13.84 -0.31 19.44
CA ASP A 115 13.63 -1.74 19.72
C ASP A 115 12.40 -1.91 20.63
N VAL A 116 11.20 -1.79 20.05
CA VAL A 116 9.95 -1.97 20.78
C VAL A 116 9.80 -3.47 21.10
N PRO A 117 9.56 -3.85 22.37
CA PRO A 117 9.36 -5.24 22.75
C PRO A 117 8.18 -5.87 22.01
N LEU A 118 8.40 -7.06 21.45
CA LEU A 118 7.33 -7.87 20.85
C LEU A 118 6.26 -8.19 21.91
N GLY A 119 4.99 -7.91 21.61
CA GLY A 119 3.84 -8.27 22.46
C GLY A 119 3.14 -7.12 23.19
N ILE A 120 3.49 -5.85 22.93
CA ILE A 120 2.72 -4.71 23.46
C ILE A 120 1.42 -4.53 22.65
N PRO A 121 0.24 -4.38 23.29
CA PRO A 121 -1.01 -4.11 22.59
C PRO A 121 -0.99 -2.79 21.81
N ARG A 122 -1.62 -2.77 20.63
CA ARG A 122 -1.69 -1.60 19.73
C ARG A 122 -2.16 -0.33 20.45
N SER A 123 -3.28 -0.41 21.15
CA SER A 123 -3.83 0.67 21.99
C SER A 123 -2.82 1.27 22.98
N THR A 124 -1.95 0.44 23.55
CA THR A 124 -0.91 0.86 24.49
C THR A 124 0.22 1.62 23.78
N GLU A 125 0.60 1.19 22.58
CA GLU A 125 1.59 1.91 21.77
C GLU A 125 1.08 3.27 21.32
N LEU A 126 -0.17 3.34 20.83
CA LEU A 126 -0.77 4.59 20.42
C LEU A 126 -0.91 5.56 21.60
N ALA A 127 -1.30 5.06 22.77
CA ALA A 127 -1.35 5.86 23.98
C ALA A 127 0.02 6.45 24.36
N LYS A 128 1.09 5.64 24.31
CA LYS A 128 2.47 6.12 24.56
C LYS A 128 2.89 7.18 23.56
N LEU A 129 2.61 6.99 22.27
CA LEU A 129 2.92 7.95 21.22
C LEU A 129 2.18 9.27 21.45
N VAL A 130 0.88 9.20 21.75
CA VAL A 130 0.05 10.39 22.01
C VAL A 130 0.51 11.15 23.24
N GLU A 131 0.89 10.44 24.31
CA GLU A 131 1.43 11.07 25.53
C GLU A 131 2.81 11.67 25.30
N GLY A 132 3.70 10.96 24.61
CA GLY A 132 5.08 11.38 24.32
C GLY A 132 5.14 12.67 23.51
N TYR A 133 4.33 12.77 22.46
CA TYR A 133 4.25 13.96 21.60
C TYR A 133 3.16 14.96 22.02
N ARG A 134 2.43 14.67 23.10
CA ARG A 134 1.33 15.50 23.64
C ARG A 134 0.26 15.87 22.61
N PHE A 135 -0.09 14.93 21.74
CA PHE A 135 -1.05 15.19 20.66
C PHE A 135 -2.46 15.49 21.21
N PRO A 136 -3.11 16.58 20.76
CA PRO A 136 -4.48 16.90 21.14
C PRO A 136 -5.42 16.04 20.31
N LEU A 137 -6.00 15.02 20.93
CA LEU A 137 -6.97 14.16 20.25
C LEU A 137 -8.39 14.54 20.64
N SER A 138 -9.22 14.73 19.63
CA SER A 138 -10.67 14.85 19.78
C SER A 138 -11.32 14.22 18.55
N ALA A 139 -12.30 13.35 18.76
CA ALA A 139 -13.04 12.62 17.72
C ALA A 139 -14.04 13.51 16.97
N THR A 140 -13.57 14.68 16.50
CA THR A 140 -14.32 15.68 15.75
C THR A 140 -13.50 16.17 14.56
N LEU A 141 -14.14 16.74 13.55
CA LEU A 141 -13.43 17.30 12.38
C LEU A 141 -12.47 18.44 12.79
N ASP A 142 -12.89 19.30 13.71
CA ASP A 142 -12.03 20.36 14.26
C ASP A 142 -10.88 19.77 15.07
N GLY A 143 -11.15 18.71 15.84
CA GLY A 143 -10.14 17.93 16.56
C GLY A 143 -9.07 17.35 15.63
N ILE A 144 -9.47 16.78 14.49
CA ILE A 144 -8.55 16.31 13.45
C ILE A 144 -7.71 17.46 12.90
N GLY A 145 -8.32 18.61 12.61
CA GLY A 145 -7.61 19.80 12.16
C GLY A 145 -6.55 20.26 13.16
N ASN A 146 -6.93 20.36 14.44
CA ASN A 146 -6.03 20.75 15.53
C ASN A 146 -4.89 19.74 15.74
N PHE A 147 -5.20 18.44 15.66
CA PHE A 147 -4.20 17.38 15.70
C PHE A 147 -3.16 17.56 14.60
N LEU A 148 -3.61 17.72 13.34
CA LEU A 148 -2.73 17.94 12.20
C LEU A 148 -1.88 19.20 12.38
N ASP A 149 -2.46 20.31 12.85
CA ASP A 149 -1.73 21.57 13.05
C ASP A 149 -0.58 21.45 14.08
N GLN A 150 -0.68 20.52 15.05
CA GLN A 150 0.37 20.28 16.05
C GLN A 150 1.50 19.34 15.59
N ILE A 151 1.38 18.68 14.44
CA ILE A 151 2.44 17.80 13.93
C ILE A 151 3.53 18.67 13.28
N THR A 152 4.57 18.97 14.06
CA THR A 152 5.69 19.83 13.64
C THR A 152 6.89 19.04 13.10
N GLU A 153 7.10 17.82 13.58
CA GLU A 153 8.28 17.02 13.23
C GLU A 153 8.30 16.60 11.75
N PRO A 154 9.37 16.89 10.99
CA PRO A 154 9.40 16.65 9.54
C PRO A 154 9.10 15.20 9.12
N THR A 155 9.59 14.22 9.86
CA THR A 155 9.37 12.78 9.66
C THR A 155 7.89 12.43 9.78
N HIS A 156 7.25 12.82 10.89
CA HIS A 156 5.82 12.65 11.12
C HIS A 156 4.95 13.33 10.06
N ARG A 157 5.35 14.53 9.63
CA ARG A 157 4.65 15.26 8.58
C ARG A 157 4.65 14.51 7.25
N ILE A 158 5.79 13.94 6.84
CA ILE A 158 5.90 13.16 5.60
C ILE A 158 4.99 11.93 5.66
N VAL A 159 5.01 11.23 6.78
CA VAL A 159 4.21 10.01 7.01
C VAL A 159 2.72 10.30 6.96
N VAL A 160 2.28 11.34 7.67
CA VAL A 160 0.88 11.78 7.69
C VAL A 160 0.43 12.21 6.30
N LEU A 161 1.26 12.93 5.54
CA LEU A 161 0.94 13.32 4.16
C LEU A 161 0.82 12.11 3.23
N ALA A 162 1.70 11.12 3.37
CA ALA A 162 1.63 9.88 2.61
C ALA A 162 0.36 9.09 2.96
N ARG A 163 -0.01 9.03 4.25
CA ARG A 163 -1.22 8.36 4.71
C ARG A 163 -2.49 9.03 4.20
N LEU A 164 -2.58 10.35 4.29
CA LEU A 164 -3.70 11.13 3.76
C LEU A 164 -3.86 10.96 2.23
N ARG A 165 -2.74 10.94 1.49
CA ARG A 165 -2.78 10.64 0.05
C ARG A 165 -3.30 9.23 -0.21
N ARG A 166 -2.87 8.25 0.57
CA ARG A 166 -3.31 6.87 0.41
C ARG A 166 -4.80 6.71 0.70
N MET A 167 -5.31 7.34 1.76
CA MET A 167 -6.75 7.36 2.05
C MET A 167 -7.55 7.96 0.89
N LEU A 168 -7.08 9.04 0.26
CA LEU A 168 -7.75 9.61 -0.92
C LEU A 168 -7.81 8.63 -2.10
N ILE A 169 -6.74 7.88 -2.35
CA ILE A 169 -6.69 6.86 -3.40
C ILE A 169 -7.65 5.70 -3.05
N ASP A 170 -7.57 5.20 -1.83
CA ASP A 170 -8.39 4.08 -1.37
C ASP A 170 -9.89 4.42 -1.45
N GLU A 171 -10.30 5.61 -1.00
CA GLU A 171 -11.69 6.10 -1.08
C GLU A 171 -12.16 6.33 -2.52
N SER A 172 -11.25 6.70 -3.44
CA SER A 172 -11.60 6.85 -4.86
C SER A 172 -11.91 5.51 -5.56
N HIS A 173 -11.36 4.42 -5.04
CA HIS A 173 -11.58 3.07 -5.58
C HIS A 173 -12.73 2.35 -4.86
N ARG A 174 -12.87 2.54 -3.55
CA ARG A 174 -13.92 1.95 -2.75
C ARG A 174 -14.36 2.93 -1.66
N PRO A 175 -15.48 3.66 -1.87
CA PRO A 175 -15.98 4.58 -0.87
C PRO A 175 -16.31 3.86 0.44
N THR A 176 -15.84 4.39 1.56
CA THR A 176 -16.18 3.94 2.91
C THR A 176 -16.80 5.09 3.71
N CYS A 177 -16.99 4.91 5.03
CA CYS A 177 -17.42 5.99 5.91
C CYS A 177 -16.50 7.23 5.87
N LEU A 178 -15.22 7.05 5.50
CA LEU A 178 -14.24 8.14 5.42
C LEU A 178 -14.50 9.12 4.27
N SER A 179 -15.33 8.76 3.28
CA SER A 179 -15.80 9.68 2.24
C SER A 179 -16.52 10.92 2.78
N ASN A 180 -17.04 10.85 4.02
CA ASN A 180 -17.68 11.98 4.70
C ASN A 180 -16.67 12.95 5.36
N VAL A 181 -15.38 12.62 5.33
CA VAL A 181 -14.30 13.47 5.85
C VAL A 181 -13.73 14.29 4.69
N PRO A 182 -13.46 15.60 4.87
CA PRO A 182 -12.84 16.43 3.84
C PRO A 182 -11.33 16.16 3.73
N ILE A 183 -10.94 14.92 3.39
CA ILE A 183 -9.54 14.45 3.38
C ILE A 183 -8.66 15.32 2.46
N ALA A 184 -9.20 15.73 1.31
CA ALA A 184 -8.50 16.57 0.34
C ALA A 184 -8.16 17.95 0.91
N ASP A 185 -9.11 18.57 1.63
CA ASP A 185 -8.93 19.88 2.25
C ASP A 185 -8.02 19.80 3.47
N LEU A 186 -8.17 18.77 4.30
CA LEU A 186 -7.25 18.50 5.42
C LEU A 186 -5.81 18.32 4.93
N ARG A 187 -5.61 17.54 3.87
CA ARG A 187 -4.29 17.37 3.24
C ARG A 187 -3.75 18.69 2.70
N ARG A 188 -4.58 19.48 1.99
CA ARG A 188 -4.18 20.78 1.45
C ARG A 188 -3.79 21.75 2.56
N ARG A 189 -4.63 21.88 3.60
CA ARG A 189 -4.37 22.72 4.77
C ARG A 189 -3.09 22.29 5.47
N PHE A 190 -2.89 20.99 5.69
CA PHE A 190 -1.69 20.47 6.35
C PHE A 190 -0.42 20.75 5.53
N LEU A 191 -0.49 20.63 4.19
CA LEU A 191 0.59 21.02 3.27
C LEU A 191 0.91 22.52 3.33
N LEU A 192 -0.11 23.38 3.39
CA LEU A 192 0.04 24.83 3.45
C LEU A 192 0.51 25.31 4.84
N GLY A 193 0.08 24.66 5.93
CA GLY A 193 0.54 24.92 7.29
C GLY A 193 2.04 24.67 7.47
N ALA A 194 2.59 23.69 6.73
CA ALA A 194 4.05 23.49 6.63
C ALA A 194 4.78 24.75 6.15
N GLN A 195 4.15 25.53 5.26
CA GLN A 195 4.75 26.72 4.66
C GLN A 195 4.80 27.88 5.64
N LYS A 196 3.79 28.01 6.52
CA LYS A 196 3.74 29.03 7.58
C LYS A 196 4.71 28.72 8.72
N ASN A 197 4.89 27.45 9.09
CA ASN A 197 5.82 27.07 10.16
C ASN A 197 7.29 26.99 9.70
N ALA A 198 7.54 26.75 8.41
CA ALA A 198 8.89 26.83 7.83
C ALA A 198 9.43 28.27 7.77
N THR A 199 8.56 29.29 7.83
CA THR A 199 8.95 30.70 7.97
C THR A 199 9.27 31.13 9.40
N THR A 200 8.99 30.29 10.41
CA THR A 200 9.08 30.66 11.84
C THR A 200 9.92 29.68 12.65
N SER A 201 10.90 29.02 12.02
CA SER A 201 11.93 28.28 12.78
C SER A 201 13.09 29.23 13.12
N PRO A 202 13.45 29.41 14.41
CA PRO A 202 14.62 30.19 14.81
C PRO A 202 15.96 29.52 14.42
N HIS A 203 15.92 28.32 13.83
CA HIS A 203 17.08 27.62 13.27
C HIS A 203 17.13 27.65 11.73
N ALA A 204 16.29 28.45 11.08
CA ALA A 204 16.54 28.87 9.70
C ALA A 204 17.77 29.80 9.70
N LEU A 205 18.94 29.19 9.75
CA LEU A 205 20.22 29.78 9.36
C LEU A 205 19.99 30.71 8.18
N LEU A 206 20.22 32.00 8.42
CA LEU A 206 20.51 33.07 7.48
C LEU A 206 20.57 32.59 6.01
N TYR A 207 19.42 32.42 5.38
CA TYR A 207 19.34 32.39 3.92
C TYR A 207 19.09 33.85 3.51
N PRO A 208 20.00 34.48 2.76
CA PRO A 208 19.70 35.77 2.18
C PRO A 208 18.43 35.62 1.34
N SER A 209 17.40 36.38 1.70
CA SER A 209 16.12 36.51 0.99
C SER A 209 16.28 36.87 -0.49
N GLN A 210 17.48 37.23 -0.93
CA GLN A 210 17.87 37.57 -2.30
C GLN A 210 18.12 36.35 -3.21
N ALA A 211 18.20 35.12 -2.67
CA ALA A 211 18.48 33.90 -3.44
C ALA A 211 17.25 33.20 -4.01
N ARG A 212 16.07 33.47 -3.45
CA ARG A 212 14.84 32.75 -3.78
C ARG A 212 14.16 33.46 -4.94
N ALA A 213 14.62 33.20 -6.16
CA ALA A 213 13.88 33.60 -7.35
C ALA A 213 12.43 33.12 -7.21
N ALA A 214 11.47 34.03 -7.37
CA ALA A 214 10.05 33.71 -7.27
C ALA A 214 9.72 32.54 -8.22
N GLY A 215 9.02 31.52 -7.73
CA GLY A 215 8.69 30.33 -8.52
C GLY A 215 9.66 29.15 -8.41
N TYR A 216 10.71 29.22 -7.58
CA TYR A 216 11.63 28.11 -7.32
C TYR A 216 11.45 27.49 -5.93
N VAL A 217 11.63 26.18 -5.84
CA VAL A 217 11.60 25.39 -4.61
C VAL A 217 12.94 24.72 -4.34
N THR A 218 13.30 24.59 -3.06
CA THR A 218 14.55 23.92 -2.65
C THR A 218 14.47 22.43 -2.96
N PHE A 219 15.63 21.80 -3.16
CA PHE A 219 15.75 20.37 -3.42
C PHE A 219 14.97 19.50 -2.42
N GLN A 220 15.14 19.70 -1.11
CA GLN A 220 14.41 18.94 -0.08
C GLN A 220 12.89 19.10 -0.21
N ARG A 221 12.42 20.31 -0.52
CA ARG A 221 11.00 20.57 -0.74
C ARG A 221 10.49 19.90 -2.01
N ALA A 222 11.27 19.92 -3.09
CA ALA A 222 10.93 19.23 -4.34
C ALA A 222 10.81 17.71 -4.13
N VAL A 223 11.75 17.10 -3.39
CA VAL A 223 11.69 15.67 -3.01
C VAL A 223 10.36 15.36 -2.31
N SER A 224 9.98 16.16 -1.31
CA SER A 224 8.72 15.96 -0.57
C SER A 224 7.47 16.18 -1.43
N LEU A 225 7.48 17.16 -2.33
CA LEU A 225 6.35 17.47 -3.21
C LEU A 225 6.14 16.41 -4.30
N ILE A 226 7.22 15.84 -4.82
CA ILE A 226 7.19 14.73 -5.79
C ILE A 226 6.86 13.42 -5.07
N GLY A 227 7.33 13.26 -3.83
CA GLY A 227 7.18 12.03 -3.03
C GLY A 227 8.15 10.92 -3.46
N CYS A 228 9.34 11.30 -3.96
CA CYS A 228 10.38 10.37 -4.40
C CYS A 228 11.57 10.32 -3.43
N ALA A 229 12.50 9.39 -3.63
CA ALA A 229 13.75 9.37 -2.88
C ALA A 229 14.70 10.50 -3.33
N PRO A 230 15.48 11.13 -2.42
CA PRO A 230 16.42 12.20 -2.78
C PRO A 230 17.41 11.79 -3.89
N ARG A 231 17.90 10.55 -3.85
CA ARG A 231 18.82 10.01 -4.88
C ARG A 231 18.20 9.99 -6.27
N LEU A 232 16.90 9.65 -6.36
CA LEU A 232 16.18 9.62 -7.64
C LEU A 232 16.03 11.03 -8.21
N LEU A 233 15.61 12.01 -7.39
CA LEU A 233 15.48 13.38 -7.88
C LEU A 233 16.82 13.94 -8.35
N LYS A 234 17.91 13.65 -7.64
CA LYS A 234 19.25 14.04 -8.06
C LYS A 234 19.61 13.43 -9.43
N GLN A 235 19.34 12.14 -9.62
CA GLN A 235 19.55 11.47 -10.91
C GLN A 235 18.71 12.11 -12.02
N LEU A 236 17.44 12.43 -11.78
CA LEU A 236 16.56 13.08 -12.77
C LEU A 236 17.08 14.47 -13.19
N ILE A 237 17.68 15.20 -12.25
CA ILE A 237 18.33 16.49 -12.51
C ILE A 237 19.61 16.29 -13.31
N ASP A 238 20.48 15.36 -12.89
CA ASP A 238 21.74 15.04 -13.57
C ASP A 238 21.49 14.51 -15.00
N SER A 239 20.35 13.84 -15.24
CA SER A 239 19.90 13.34 -16.55
C SER A 239 19.27 14.40 -17.45
N ASN A 240 19.14 15.64 -16.97
CA ASN A 240 18.40 16.72 -17.62
C ASN A 240 16.92 16.39 -17.94
N ILE A 241 16.30 15.48 -17.16
CA ILE A 241 14.88 15.12 -17.29
C ILE A 241 14.00 16.18 -16.62
N CYS A 242 14.36 16.60 -15.39
CA CYS A 242 13.72 17.76 -14.76
C CYS A 242 14.49 19.02 -15.20
N GLN A 243 13.95 19.75 -16.19
CA GLN A 243 14.59 20.93 -16.78
C GLN A 243 14.56 22.14 -15.86
N GLY A 244 15.54 23.05 -16.02
CA GLY A 244 15.55 24.34 -15.33
C GLY A 244 16.03 24.31 -13.87
N ALA A 245 16.63 23.21 -13.43
CA ALA A 245 17.28 23.14 -12.12
C ALA A 245 18.43 24.16 -12.03
N SER A 246 18.39 25.04 -11.02
CA SER A 246 19.44 26.01 -10.76
C SER A 246 20.28 25.56 -9.55
N VAL A 247 21.59 25.63 -9.72
CA VAL A 247 22.54 25.34 -8.64
C VAL A 247 23.13 26.65 -8.18
N ALA A 248 22.89 27.03 -6.93
CA ALA A 248 23.49 28.20 -6.31
C ALA A 248 24.50 27.76 -5.25
N GLN A 249 25.65 28.42 -5.24
CA GLN A 249 26.70 28.17 -4.26
C GLN A 249 26.66 29.25 -3.19
N TYR A 250 26.45 28.85 -1.94
CA TYR A 250 26.46 29.74 -0.78
C TYR A 250 27.55 29.27 0.18
N GLY A 251 28.64 30.05 0.27
CA GLY A 251 29.86 29.63 0.95
C GLY A 251 30.43 28.35 0.35
N GLY A 252 30.73 27.36 1.21
CA GLY A 252 31.24 26.04 0.79
C GLY A 252 30.16 25.02 0.38
N ARG A 253 28.87 25.36 0.44
CA ARG A 253 27.76 24.41 0.18
C ARG A 253 27.05 24.72 -1.14
N ARG A 254 26.74 23.66 -1.89
CA ARG A 254 25.95 23.72 -3.13
C ARG A 254 24.48 23.45 -2.82
N HIS A 255 23.61 24.33 -3.27
CA HIS A 255 22.16 24.23 -3.10
C HIS A 255 21.49 24.12 -4.46
N ILE A 256 20.57 23.17 -4.60
CA ILE A 256 19.82 22.93 -5.83
C ILE A 256 18.39 23.44 -5.64
N PHE A 257 17.91 24.19 -6.63
CA PHE A 257 16.56 24.72 -6.69
C PHE A 257 15.89 24.27 -8.00
N LEU A 258 14.61 23.95 -7.94
CA LEU A 258 13.82 23.54 -9.10
C LEU A 258 12.66 24.51 -9.29
N PRO A 259 12.28 24.85 -10.53
CA PRO A 259 11.06 25.58 -10.80
C PRO A 259 9.84 24.79 -10.32
N GLN A 260 8.82 25.50 -9.83
CA GLN A 260 7.58 24.90 -9.32
C GLN A 260 6.86 24.07 -10.38
N HIS A 261 6.80 24.54 -11.64
CA HIS A 261 6.17 23.81 -12.75
C HIS A 261 6.88 22.47 -13.01
N THR A 262 8.21 22.45 -13.00
CA THR A 262 9.01 21.22 -13.17
C THR A 262 8.73 20.23 -12.05
N VAL A 263 8.55 20.70 -10.83
CA VAL A 263 8.21 19.83 -9.69
C VAL A 263 6.82 19.23 -9.83
N GLU A 264 5.85 19.99 -10.35
CA GLU A 264 4.50 19.50 -10.64
C GLU A 264 4.48 18.47 -11.77
N GLU A 265 5.22 18.72 -12.85
CA GLU A 265 5.38 17.77 -13.95
C GLU A 265 6.12 16.50 -13.52
N CYS A 266 7.25 16.63 -12.83
CA CYS A 266 7.98 15.48 -12.29
C CYS A 266 7.13 14.72 -11.26
N SER A 267 6.24 15.39 -10.51
CA SER A 267 5.26 14.75 -9.62
C SER A 267 4.18 13.97 -10.36
N LYS A 268 3.58 14.54 -11.42
CA LYS A 268 2.61 13.85 -12.29
C LYS A 268 3.25 12.63 -12.96
N TRP A 269 4.44 12.80 -13.52
CA TRP A 269 5.19 11.71 -14.13
C TRP A 269 5.51 10.61 -13.11
N TYR A 270 6.04 10.96 -11.94
CA TYR A 270 6.35 9.98 -10.89
C TYR A 270 5.11 9.24 -10.37
N ALA A 271 3.96 9.90 -10.32
CA ALA A 271 2.69 9.26 -9.98
C ALA A 271 2.17 8.31 -11.07
N SER A 272 2.55 8.53 -12.34
CA SER A 272 2.15 7.70 -13.48
C SER A 272 2.97 6.42 -13.63
N ILE A 273 4.08 6.30 -12.90
CA ILE A 273 4.98 5.17 -12.97
C ILE A 273 4.97 4.31 -11.70
N ALA A 274 5.50 3.10 -11.81
CA ALA A 274 5.65 2.14 -10.73
C ALA A 274 7.06 1.52 -10.75
N THR A 275 7.62 1.25 -9.57
CA THR A 275 8.87 0.50 -9.42
C THR A 275 8.64 -1.01 -9.51
N PHE A 276 9.71 -1.80 -9.67
CA PHE A 276 9.65 -3.27 -9.65
C PHE A 276 8.82 -3.83 -8.48
N GLU A 277 9.07 -3.36 -7.25
CA GLU A 277 8.34 -3.80 -6.05
C GLU A 277 6.86 -3.41 -6.08
N GLN A 278 6.55 -2.21 -6.58
CA GLN A 278 5.17 -1.75 -6.72
C GLN A 278 4.42 -2.58 -7.77
N VAL A 279 5.05 -2.92 -8.90
CA VAL A 279 4.45 -3.78 -9.92
C VAL A 279 4.15 -5.17 -9.37
N MET A 280 5.10 -5.80 -8.66
CA MET A 280 4.87 -7.12 -8.03
C MET A 280 3.69 -7.08 -7.07
N LYS A 281 3.62 -6.04 -6.24
CA LYS A 281 2.53 -5.86 -5.26
C LYS A 281 1.19 -5.58 -5.92
N GLU A 282 1.13 -4.71 -6.93
CA GLU A 282 -0.10 -4.32 -7.61
C GLU A 282 -0.66 -5.45 -8.48
N LEU A 283 0.21 -6.21 -9.14
CA LEU A 283 -0.19 -7.38 -9.92
C LEU A 283 -0.35 -8.64 -9.07
N GLY A 284 0.04 -8.63 -7.79
CA GLY A 284 -0.02 -9.80 -6.91
C GLY A 284 0.85 -10.96 -7.41
N ILE A 285 2.01 -10.68 -8.00
CA ILE A 285 2.92 -11.67 -8.60
C ILE A 285 4.24 -11.70 -7.87
N ASP A 286 4.93 -12.83 -7.95
CA ASP A 286 6.29 -12.96 -7.48
C ASP A 286 7.30 -12.43 -8.52
N ARG A 287 8.58 -12.42 -8.14
CA ARG A 287 9.68 -12.01 -9.02
C ARG A 287 9.76 -12.84 -10.29
N ARG A 288 9.40 -14.13 -10.24
CA ARG A 288 9.41 -15.03 -11.41
C ARG A 288 8.34 -14.63 -12.41
N GLY A 289 7.13 -14.36 -11.94
CA GLY A 289 6.02 -13.85 -12.74
C GLY A 289 6.37 -12.54 -13.42
N LEU A 290 6.99 -11.60 -12.70
CA LEU A 290 7.42 -10.32 -13.29
C LEU A 290 8.47 -10.51 -14.39
N LEU A 291 9.48 -11.36 -14.16
CA LEU A 291 10.48 -11.68 -15.18
C LEU A 291 9.87 -12.39 -16.39
N ALA A 292 8.83 -13.22 -16.19
CA ALA A 292 8.10 -13.85 -17.28
C ALA A 292 7.35 -12.81 -18.13
N LEU A 293 6.65 -11.85 -17.51
CA LEU A 293 5.96 -10.77 -18.21
C LEU A 293 6.92 -9.89 -19.02
N LEU A 294 8.07 -9.53 -18.44
CA LEU A 294 9.14 -8.81 -19.13
C LEU A 294 9.67 -9.59 -20.33
N SER A 295 9.95 -10.89 -20.14
CA SER A 295 10.51 -11.74 -21.20
C SER A 295 9.51 -12.02 -22.32
N ALA A 296 8.22 -12.07 -22.00
CA ALA A 296 7.13 -12.18 -22.95
C ALA A 296 6.77 -10.83 -23.62
N ARG A 297 7.49 -9.74 -23.29
CA ARG A 297 7.24 -8.36 -23.78
C ARG A 297 5.82 -7.88 -23.50
N LEU A 298 5.21 -8.36 -22.41
CA LEU A 298 3.89 -7.94 -21.95
C LEU A 298 3.96 -6.68 -21.07
N LEU A 299 5.12 -6.41 -20.48
CA LEU A 299 5.44 -5.16 -19.79
C LEU A 299 6.58 -4.44 -20.49
N ARG A 300 6.49 -3.11 -20.55
CA ARG A 300 7.49 -2.25 -21.18
C ARG A 300 8.24 -1.46 -20.11
N PRO A 301 9.48 -1.85 -19.77
CA PRO A 301 10.27 -1.10 -18.80
C PRO A 301 10.71 0.24 -19.40
N ILE A 302 10.61 1.30 -18.60
CA ILE A 302 11.21 2.61 -18.85
C ILE A 302 12.50 2.67 -18.02
N ALA A 303 13.64 2.60 -18.70
CA ALA A 303 14.93 2.76 -18.05
C ALA A 303 15.24 4.25 -17.88
N VAL A 304 15.35 4.70 -16.64
CA VAL A 304 15.83 6.05 -16.32
C VAL A 304 17.18 5.88 -15.62
N HIS A 305 18.24 5.82 -16.42
CA HIS A 305 19.58 5.39 -16.00
C HIS A 305 19.59 4.02 -15.30
N MET A 306 19.58 4.00 -13.96
CA MET A 306 19.73 2.81 -13.12
C MET A 306 18.37 2.24 -12.65
N PRO A 307 17.44 3.05 -12.11
CA PRO A 307 16.11 2.53 -11.79
C PRO A 307 15.29 2.28 -13.06
N THR A 308 14.66 1.11 -13.09
CA THR A 308 13.66 0.76 -14.10
C THR A 308 12.26 1.01 -13.55
N PHE A 309 11.45 1.68 -14.34
CA PHE A 309 10.07 2.02 -14.03
C PHE A 309 9.11 1.38 -15.03
N PHE A 310 7.84 1.35 -14.69
CA PHE A 310 6.75 0.84 -15.53
C PHE A 310 5.62 1.85 -15.53
N GLN A 311 4.98 2.10 -16.67
CA GLN A 311 3.78 2.93 -16.65
C GLN A 311 2.63 2.18 -15.99
N ARG A 312 1.91 2.85 -15.10
CA ARG A 312 0.72 2.28 -14.45
C ARG A 312 -0.40 1.98 -15.46
N SER A 313 -0.51 2.79 -16.52
CA SER A 313 -1.41 2.52 -17.65
C SER A 313 -1.15 1.16 -18.28
N ASP A 314 0.12 0.79 -18.49
CA ASP A 314 0.49 -0.52 -19.03
C ASP A 314 0.04 -1.66 -18.12
N LEU A 315 0.10 -1.48 -16.79
CA LEU A 315 -0.38 -2.46 -15.82
C LEU A 315 -1.90 -2.61 -15.90
N THR A 316 -2.63 -1.49 -15.98
CA THR A 316 -4.09 -1.50 -16.11
C THR A 316 -4.53 -2.13 -17.43
N ASP A 317 -3.84 -1.82 -18.53
CA ASP A 317 -4.09 -2.40 -19.84
C ASP A 317 -3.81 -3.90 -19.85
N LEU A 318 -2.74 -4.34 -19.17
CA LEU A 318 -2.41 -5.76 -19.02
C LEU A 318 -3.53 -6.52 -18.29
N CYS A 319 -4.03 -5.98 -17.19
CA CYS A 319 -5.15 -6.57 -16.44
C CYS A 319 -6.42 -6.58 -17.29
N ARG A 320 -6.76 -5.47 -17.94
CA ARG A 320 -7.96 -5.36 -18.79
C ARG A 320 -7.97 -6.40 -19.91
N ARG A 321 -6.84 -6.58 -20.60
CA ARG A 321 -6.69 -7.60 -21.64
C ARG A 321 -6.97 -9.01 -21.16
N LEU A 322 -6.62 -9.31 -19.90
CA LEU A 322 -6.96 -10.60 -19.30
C LEU A 322 -8.42 -10.69 -18.91
N GLU A 323 -9.00 -9.63 -18.37
CA GLU A 323 -10.43 -9.57 -18.06
C GLU A 323 -11.29 -9.81 -19.30
N ASP A 324 -10.90 -9.24 -20.44
CA ASP A 324 -11.62 -9.37 -21.73
C ASP A 324 -11.65 -10.82 -22.26
N VAL A 325 -10.62 -11.62 -21.94
CA VAL A 325 -10.49 -13.00 -22.44
C VAL A 325 -10.78 -14.06 -21.37
N ALA A 326 -10.91 -13.65 -20.11
CA ALA A 326 -11.09 -14.56 -19.00
C ALA A 326 -12.51 -15.08 -18.91
N ARG A 327 -12.62 -16.33 -18.45
CA ARG A 327 -13.86 -17.02 -18.16
C ARG A 327 -14.04 -17.13 -16.64
N PRO A 328 -15.28 -17.26 -16.14
CA PRO A 328 -15.52 -17.52 -14.73
C PRO A 328 -14.82 -18.81 -14.27
N PHE A 329 -14.29 -18.79 -13.05
CA PHE A 329 -13.67 -19.97 -12.45
C PHE A 329 -14.67 -21.14 -12.36
N PRO A 330 -14.32 -22.35 -12.85
CA PRO A 330 -15.22 -23.50 -12.83
C PRO A 330 -15.37 -24.07 -11.41
N THR A 331 -16.54 -24.66 -11.12
CA THR A 331 -16.87 -25.25 -9.80
C THR A 331 -15.95 -26.40 -9.40
N LYS A 332 -15.28 -27.04 -10.37
CA LYS A 332 -14.26 -28.06 -10.14
C LYS A 332 -12.90 -27.51 -10.56
N ALA A 333 -12.04 -27.24 -9.58
CA ALA A 333 -10.67 -26.73 -9.80
C ALA A 333 -9.69 -27.80 -10.32
N ALA A 334 -10.13 -29.06 -10.44
CA ALA A 334 -9.29 -30.15 -10.90
C ALA A 334 -8.70 -29.78 -12.28
N HIS A 335 -7.38 -29.79 -12.40
CA HIS A 335 -6.60 -29.49 -13.62
C HIS A 335 -6.38 -28.01 -13.97
N LEU A 336 -6.67 -27.07 -13.07
CA LEU A 336 -6.27 -25.67 -13.22
C LEU A 336 -4.91 -25.39 -12.59
N HIS A 337 -4.10 -24.61 -13.29
CA HIS A 337 -2.77 -24.21 -12.87
C HIS A 337 -2.64 -22.68 -12.89
N PRO A 338 -1.92 -22.05 -11.94
CA PRO A 338 -1.72 -20.61 -11.95
C PRO A 338 -1.12 -20.13 -13.28
N LEU A 339 -1.61 -19.00 -13.81
CA LEU A 339 -1.15 -18.41 -15.07
C LEU A 339 0.36 -18.10 -15.02
N LEU A 340 0.86 -17.63 -13.88
CA LEU A 340 2.27 -17.38 -13.62
C LEU A 340 2.85 -18.41 -12.65
N GLY A 341 2.59 -19.70 -12.91
CA GLY A 341 3.01 -20.82 -12.06
C GLY A 341 4.35 -21.44 -12.45
N GLU A 342 4.69 -22.54 -11.78
CA GLU A 342 5.96 -23.27 -11.91
C GLU A 342 6.24 -23.84 -13.32
N TRP A 343 5.22 -23.89 -14.17
CA TRP A 343 5.36 -24.36 -15.55
C TRP A 343 6.16 -23.38 -16.43
N ILE A 344 6.35 -22.13 -15.98
CA ILE A 344 7.23 -21.14 -16.63
C ILE A 344 8.62 -21.18 -15.95
N PRO A 345 9.63 -21.79 -16.58
CA PRO A 345 10.94 -21.90 -15.97
C PRO A 345 11.65 -20.54 -15.92
N SER A 346 12.35 -20.28 -14.81
CA SER A 346 13.13 -19.06 -14.57
C SER A 346 14.29 -18.87 -15.56
N SER A 347 14.81 -19.96 -16.13
CA SER A 347 15.91 -19.96 -17.10
C SER A 347 15.90 -21.25 -17.93
N GLY A 348 16.75 -21.31 -18.95
CA GLY A 348 17.00 -22.54 -19.72
C GLY A 348 16.25 -22.63 -21.05
N ARG A 349 16.59 -23.69 -21.80
CA ARG A 349 16.20 -23.90 -23.21
C ARG A 349 14.69 -23.93 -23.46
N TYR A 350 13.90 -24.29 -22.45
CA TYR A 350 12.44 -24.46 -22.57
C TYR A 350 11.63 -23.21 -22.20
N ARG A 351 12.30 -22.12 -21.80
CA ARG A 351 11.68 -20.85 -21.46
C ARG A 351 10.92 -20.22 -22.65
N PRO A 352 11.45 -20.15 -23.89
CA PRO A 352 10.75 -19.52 -25.01
C PRO A 352 9.38 -20.15 -25.33
N ALA A 353 9.28 -21.48 -25.27
CA ALA A 353 8.01 -22.19 -25.47
C ALA A 353 6.95 -21.80 -24.42
N SER A 354 7.37 -21.63 -23.16
CA SER A 354 6.49 -21.27 -22.05
C SER A 354 6.05 -19.79 -22.15
N LEU A 355 6.97 -18.90 -22.53
CA LEU A 355 6.67 -17.49 -22.81
C LEU A 355 5.70 -17.32 -23.98
N LYS A 356 5.84 -18.14 -25.03
CA LYS A 356 4.91 -18.12 -26.16
C LYS A 356 3.49 -18.47 -25.72
N VAL A 357 3.33 -19.52 -24.91
CA VAL A 357 2.01 -19.89 -24.37
C VAL A 357 1.44 -18.80 -23.47
N LEU A 358 2.27 -18.13 -22.67
CA LEU A 358 1.84 -16.96 -21.89
C LEU A 358 1.30 -15.85 -22.80
N THR A 359 2.00 -15.49 -23.88
CA THR A 359 1.51 -14.50 -24.85
C THR A 359 0.22 -14.95 -25.55
N GLU A 360 0.11 -16.24 -25.88
CA GLU A 360 -1.10 -16.83 -26.47
C GLU A 360 -2.31 -16.75 -25.50
N ALA A 361 -2.08 -16.92 -24.19
CA ALA A 361 -3.10 -16.75 -23.15
C ALA A 361 -3.61 -15.30 -23.06
N PHE A 362 -2.70 -14.31 -23.05
CA PHE A 362 -3.03 -12.87 -23.10
C PHE A 362 -3.67 -12.41 -24.43
N SER A 363 -3.77 -13.30 -25.41
CA SER A 363 -4.44 -13.06 -26.69
C SER A 363 -5.74 -13.84 -26.83
N GLY A 364 -6.19 -14.53 -25.77
CA GLY A 364 -7.41 -15.33 -25.77
C GLY A 364 -7.35 -16.61 -26.61
N LYS A 365 -6.16 -17.06 -27.02
CA LYS A 365 -6.01 -18.30 -27.81
C LYS A 365 -6.22 -19.57 -26.99
N PHE A 366 -6.16 -19.45 -25.66
CA PHE A 366 -6.49 -20.52 -24.73
C PHE A 366 -7.45 -19.99 -23.66
N PRO A 367 -8.28 -20.86 -23.08
CA PRO A 367 -9.11 -20.49 -21.94
C PRO A 367 -8.24 -20.04 -20.77
N VAL A 368 -8.50 -18.82 -20.29
CA VAL A 368 -8.00 -18.33 -19.01
C VAL A 368 -9.18 -18.21 -18.07
N PHE A 369 -9.02 -18.65 -16.82
CA PHE A 369 -10.07 -18.65 -15.81
C PHE A 369 -9.70 -17.68 -14.69
N ARG A 370 -10.66 -16.88 -14.22
CA ARG A 370 -10.45 -15.90 -13.15
C ARG A 370 -11.23 -16.26 -11.91
N GLN A 371 -10.54 -16.32 -10.76
CA GLN A 371 -11.16 -16.42 -9.43
C GLN A 371 -11.53 -15.01 -8.93
N MET A 372 -12.80 -14.80 -8.55
CA MET A 372 -13.34 -13.48 -8.19
C MET A 372 -12.95 -12.98 -6.78
N GLU A 373 -12.45 -13.87 -5.93
CA GLU A 373 -12.25 -13.60 -4.49
C GLU A 373 -11.00 -12.77 -4.18
N SER A 374 -10.12 -12.56 -5.17
CA SER A 374 -8.86 -11.83 -5.00
C SER A 374 -8.58 -10.88 -6.18
N SER A 375 -7.61 -9.99 -6.02
CA SER A 375 -7.16 -9.06 -7.05
C SER A 375 -5.76 -9.42 -7.56
N GLY A 376 -5.46 -9.00 -8.79
CA GLY A 376 -4.17 -9.24 -9.43
C GLY A 376 -4.11 -10.48 -10.33
N LEU A 377 -2.94 -10.70 -10.93
CA LEU A 377 -2.66 -11.77 -11.87
C LEU A 377 -2.57 -13.15 -11.23
N SER A 378 -2.37 -13.23 -9.91
CA SER A 378 -2.40 -14.48 -9.14
C SER A 378 -3.77 -15.18 -9.17
N THR A 379 -4.82 -14.46 -9.55
CA THR A 379 -6.19 -14.98 -9.63
C THR A 379 -6.54 -15.65 -10.96
N TYR A 380 -5.60 -15.61 -11.91
CA TYR A 380 -5.79 -16.16 -13.25
C TYR A 380 -5.15 -17.54 -13.35
N PHE A 381 -5.89 -18.45 -13.98
CA PHE A 381 -5.52 -19.85 -14.12
C PHE A 381 -5.66 -20.31 -15.58
N VAL A 382 -4.84 -21.27 -15.96
CA VAL A 382 -4.90 -21.97 -17.25
C VAL A 382 -5.16 -23.45 -16.99
N ASP A 383 -5.81 -24.12 -17.93
CA ASP A 383 -6.04 -25.56 -17.84
C ASP A 383 -4.85 -26.40 -18.35
N HIS A 384 -5.01 -27.73 -18.29
CA HIS A 384 -4.01 -28.67 -18.81
C HIS A 384 -3.68 -28.50 -20.31
N THR A 385 -4.55 -27.87 -21.11
CA THR A 385 -4.32 -27.71 -22.55
C THR A 385 -3.17 -26.74 -22.80
N ALA A 386 -3.03 -25.70 -21.95
CA ALA A 386 -1.89 -24.80 -21.99
C ALA A 386 -0.58 -25.55 -21.67
N LEU A 387 -0.58 -26.45 -20.67
CA LEU A 387 0.58 -27.27 -20.34
C LEU A 387 0.94 -28.25 -21.45
N GLU A 388 -0.05 -28.89 -22.07
CA GLU A 388 0.16 -29.76 -23.23
C GLU A 388 0.70 -28.98 -24.43
N ARG A 389 0.23 -27.75 -24.65
CA ARG A 389 0.77 -26.85 -25.67
C ARG A 389 2.26 -26.56 -25.42
N VAL A 390 2.64 -26.26 -24.17
CA VAL A 390 4.04 -26.08 -23.78
C VAL A 390 4.85 -27.34 -24.07
N ARG A 391 4.36 -28.53 -23.68
CA ARG A 391 5.03 -29.82 -23.92
C ARG A 391 5.26 -30.08 -25.41
N ARG A 392 4.25 -29.82 -26.26
CA ARG A 392 4.35 -29.98 -27.72
C ARG A 392 5.38 -29.03 -28.33
N LEU A 393 5.38 -27.75 -27.94
CA LEU A 393 6.36 -26.78 -28.41
C LEU A 393 7.80 -27.19 -28.03
N ARG A 394 8.00 -27.64 -26.79
CA ARG A 394 9.32 -28.13 -26.33
C ARG A 394 9.81 -29.33 -27.15
N LYS A 395 8.94 -30.29 -27.48
CA LYS A 395 9.29 -31.44 -28.33
C LYS A 395 9.70 -31.00 -29.74
N GLY A 396 8.98 -30.03 -30.32
CA GLY A 396 9.31 -29.46 -31.64
C GLY A 396 10.66 -28.75 -31.66
N ASP A 397 10.99 -28.00 -30.61
CA ASP A 397 12.28 -27.31 -30.49
C ASP A 397 13.46 -28.30 -30.36
N ILE A 398 13.27 -29.40 -29.62
CA ILE A 398 14.28 -30.48 -29.52
C ILE A 398 14.52 -31.13 -30.88
N ALA A 399 13.46 -31.43 -31.64
CA ALA A 399 13.57 -32.05 -32.96
C ALA A 399 14.31 -31.14 -33.96
N ARG A 400 14.01 -29.84 -33.97
CA ARG A 400 14.70 -28.85 -34.81
C ARG A 400 16.17 -28.71 -34.45
N HIS A 401 16.51 -28.68 -33.16
CA HIS A 401 17.90 -28.57 -32.74
C HIS A 401 18.73 -29.81 -33.12
N ARG A 402 18.18 -31.01 -32.92
CA ARG A 402 18.84 -32.24 -33.37
C ARG A 402 19.06 -32.23 -34.88
N HIS A 403 18.07 -31.78 -35.64
CA HIS A 403 18.21 -31.67 -37.09
C HIS A 403 19.32 -30.68 -37.47
N GLN A 404 19.38 -29.50 -36.84
CA GLN A 404 20.45 -28.52 -37.05
C GLN A 404 21.84 -29.04 -36.69
N GLU A 405 21.99 -29.70 -35.54
CA GLU A 405 23.26 -30.33 -35.13
C GLU A 405 23.71 -31.41 -36.12
N TYR A 406 22.78 -32.24 -36.60
CA TYR A 406 23.06 -33.24 -37.63
C TYR A 406 23.44 -32.59 -38.96
N SER A 407 22.74 -31.56 -39.42
CA SER A 407 23.08 -30.84 -40.66
C SER A 407 24.41 -30.06 -40.56
N SER A 408 24.79 -29.55 -39.38
CA SER A 408 26.10 -28.91 -39.17
C SER A 408 27.27 -29.89 -39.07
N ARG A 409 26.98 -31.19 -38.88
CA ARG A 409 27.96 -32.27 -38.81
C ARG A 409 28.00 -33.10 -40.10
N GLN A 410 27.18 -32.77 -41.11
CA GLN A 410 27.33 -33.34 -42.43
C GLN A 410 28.55 -32.69 -43.10
N PRO A 411 29.53 -33.49 -43.57
CA PRO A 411 30.62 -32.97 -44.38
C PRO A 411 30.03 -32.30 -45.62
N SER A 412 30.46 -31.08 -45.91
CA SER A 412 30.12 -30.39 -47.15
C SER A 412 30.62 -31.23 -48.33
N LEU A 413 29.71 -31.91 -49.02
CA LEU A 413 29.95 -32.43 -50.37
C LEU A 413 29.86 -31.25 -51.35
N LEU A 414 30.85 -30.36 -51.30
CA LEU A 414 31.13 -29.45 -52.41
C LEU A 414 32.30 -30.05 -53.18
N PRO A 415 32.18 -30.29 -54.50
CA PRO A 415 33.31 -30.65 -55.35
C PRO A 415 34.26 -29.46 -55.49
N GLU A 416 35.54 -29.78 -55.63
CA GLU A 416 36.75 -28.92 -55.63
C GLU A 416 36.68 -27.64 -56.48
#